data_AF-R0EMD6-F1
#
_entry.id   AF-R0EMD6-F1
#
_cell.length_a   1.000
_cell.length_b   1.000
_cell.length_c   1.000
_cell.angle_alpha   90.00
_cell.angle_beta   90.00
_cell.angle_gamma   90.00
#
_symmetry.space_group_name_H-M   'P 1'
#
loop_
_entity.id
_entity.type
_entity.pdbx_description
1 polymer ?
#
loop_
_entity_poly.entity_id
_entity_poly.type
_entity_poly.pdbx_seq_one_letter_code
_entity_poly.pdbx_strand_id
1 'polypeptide(L)'
;MIGELLLRVAYGANVVILAPVLAGLLLARNGPGVPALGGEIAESRGLRLLLVSLWSAILALSLAGLVAPRLFWSILLLQIIYKSLWLALYVAPLWRAKGPRAAPWGPAIVFAAIVVLWPVALAIAARDGALSL
;
A
#
# COMPACT_ATOMS: atom_id res chain seq x y z
N MET A 1 -13.89 20.72 4.25
CA MET A 1 -13.83 19.89 5.49
C MET A 1 -13.89 18.40 5.18
N ILE A 2 -14.69 17.97 4.20
CA ILE A 2 -14.82 16.57 3.80
C ILE A 2 -13.52 16.05 3.20
N GLY A 3 -12.84 16.84 2.37
CA GLY A 3 -11.55 16.49 1.78
C GLY A 3 -10.49 16.08 2.80
N GLU A 4 -10.32 16.86 3.87
CA GLU A 4 -9.35 16.56 4.92
C GLU A 4 -9.71 15.28 5.70
N LEU A 5 -10.99 15.07 5.98
CA LEU A 5 -11.48 13.85 6.63
C LEU A 5 -11.16 12.62 5.76
N LEU A 6 -11.39 12.69 4.45
CA LEU A 6 -11.08 11.59 3.53
C LEU A 6 -9.58 11.27 3.48
N LEU A 7 -8.72 12.28 3.54
CA LEU A 7 -7.26 12.07 3.65
C LEU A 7 -6.92 11.32 4.94
N ARG A 8 -7.47 11.74 6.09
CA ARG A 8 -7.26 11.06 7.38
C ARG A 8 -7.78 9.62 7.36
N VAL A 9 -8.93 9.38 6.74
CA VAL A 9 -9.47 8.02 6.54
C VAL A 9 -8.51 7.18 5.70
N ALA A 10 -7.97 7.71 4.60
CA ALA A 10 -7.00 7.02 3.76
C ALA A 10 -5.70 6.69 4.53
N TYR A 11 -5.18 7.61 5.33
CA TYR A 11 -4.02 7.35 6.19
C TYR A 11 -4.32 6.31 7.27
N GLY A 12 -5.48 6.41 7.93
CA GLY A 12 -5.90 5.46 8.95
C GLY A 12 -6.05 4.06 8.37
N ALA A 13 -6.64 3.93 7.19
CA ALA A 13 -6.73 2.68 6.46
C ALA A 13 -5.34 2.12 6.13
N ASN A 14 -4.40 2.96 5.66
CA ASN A 14 -3.01 2.53 5.43
C ASN A 14 -2.40 1.97 6.73
N VAL A 15 -2.56 2.63 7.87
CA VAL A 15 -2.03 2.18 9.17
C VAL A 15 -2.62 0.82 9.56
N VAL A 16 -3.95 0.68 9.53
CA VAL A 16 -4.66 -0.55 9.90
C VAL A 16 -4.26 -1.73 9.02
N ILE A 17 -4.02 -1.48 7.72
CA ILE A 17 -3.61 -2.50 6.77
C ILE A 17 -2.12 -2.85 6.94
N LEU A 18 -1.23 -1.85 7.00
CA LEU A 18 0.22 -2.08 6.99
C LEU A 18 0.77 -2.59 8.32
N ALA A 19 0.24 -2.12 9.45
CA ALA A 19 0.75 -2.48 10.77
C ALA A 19 0.80 -4.00 11.01
N PRO A 20 -0.29 -4.78 10.80
CA PRO A 20 -0.23 -6.23 10.98
C PRO A 20 0.67 -6.92 9.94
N VAL A 21 0.73 -6.39 8.71
CA VAL A 21 1.59 -6.92 7.65
C VAL A 21 3.07 -6.75 8.02
N LEU A 22 3.47 -5.56 8.47
CA LEU A 22 4.83 -5.27 8.93
C LEU A 22 5.20 -6.08 10.17
N ALA A 23 4.29 -6.20 11.13
CA ALA A 23 4.48 -7.07 12.29
C ALA A 23 4.74 -8.51 11.85
N GLY A 24 3.94 -9.02 10.92
CA GLY A 24 4.15 -10.34 10.31
C GLY A 24 5.52 -10.50 9.65
N LEU A 25 5.98 -9.50 8.89
CA LEU A 25 7.30 -9.52 8.24
C LEU A 25 8.47 -9.46 9.23
N LEU A 26 8.35 -8.69 10.31
CA LEU A 26 9.38 -8.52 11.33
C LEU A 26 9.48 -9.74 12.26
N LEU A 27 8.34 -10.36 12.56
CA LEU A 27 8.25 -11.53 13.43
C LEU A 27 8.48 -12.85 12.69
N ALA A 28 8.41 -12.84 11.35
CA ALA A 28 8.67 -14.03 10.55
C ALA A 28 10.11 -14.54 10.80
N ARG A 29 10.22 -15.73 11.38
CA ARG A 29 11.48 -16.46 11.46
C ARG A 29 11.58 -17.32 10.19
N ASN A 30 12.59 -17.05 9.36
CA ASN A 30 13.01 -17.79 8.15
C ASN A 30 12.05 -18.92 7.75
N GLY A 31 11.02 -18.59 6.96
CA GLY A 31 9.98 -19.49 6.51
C GLY A 31 9.90 -19.54 4.98
N PRO A 32 9.12 -20.46 4.39
CA PRO A 32 9.03 -20.61 2.94
C PRO A 32 8.22 -19.45 2.36
N GLY A 33 8.92 -18.38 1.97
CA GLY A 33 8.34 -17.24 1.26
C GLY A 33 7.96 -16.06 2.15
N VAL A 34 7.80 -14.90 1.52
CA VAL A 34 7.22 -13.71 2.16
C VAL A 34 5.70 -13.90 2.17
N PRO A 35 5.03 -14.05 3.34
CA PRO A 35 3.58 -14.31 3.39
C PRO A 35 2.77 -13.22 2.67
N ALA A 36 3.25 -11.97 2.75
CA ALA A 36 2.67 -10.82 2.07
C ALA A 36 2.84 -10.83 0.53
N LEU A 37 3.54 -11.81 -0.04
CA LEU A 37 3.70 -12.00 -1.48
C LEU A 37 3.16 -13.36 -1.97
N GLY A 38 2.36 -14.05 -1.15
CA GLY A 38 1.68 -15.27 -1.57
C GLY A 38 2.59 -16.50 -1.72
N GLY A 39 3.78 -16.50 -1.12
CA GLY A 39 4.65 -17.69 -1.03
C GLY A 39 5.36 -18.11 -2.33
N GLU A 40 5.01 -17.56 -3.50
CA GLU A 40 5.67 -17.89 -4.77
C GLU A 40 7.05 -17.25 -4.93
N ILE A 41 7.33 -16.15 -4.21
CA ILE A 41 8.65 -15.51 -4.25
C ILE A 41 9.54 -16.13 -3.17
N ALA A 42 10.64 -16.73 -3.61
CA ALA A 42 11.68 -17.26 -2.73
C ALA A 42 12.12 -16.16 -1.75
N GLU A 43 11.94 -16.43 -0.46
CA GLU A 43 12.29 -15.49 0.59
C GLU A 43 13.80 -15.30 0.62
N SER A 44 14.26 -14.06 0.49
CA SER A 44 15.64 -13.70 0.77
C SER A 44 15.67 -12.60 1.81
N ARG A 45 16.71 -12.63 2.66
CA ARG A 45 16.91 -11.59 3.68
C ARG A 45 16.89 -10.18 3.09
N GLY A 46 17.47 -10.01 1.89
CA GLY A 46 17.48 -8.74 1.17
C GLY A 46 16.09 -8.28 0.76
N LEU A 47 15.28 -9.15 0.15
CA LEU A 47 13.91 -8.84 -0.24
C LEU A 47 13.03 -8.49 0.97
N ARG A 48 13.14 -9.26 2.06
CA ARG A 48 12.41 -9.00 3.30
C ARG A 48 12.76 -7.63 3.87
N LEU A 49 14.06 -7.31 3.96
CA LEU A 49 14.51 -6.01 4.45
C LEU A 49 14.06 -4.85 3.55
N LEU A 50 14.03 -5.02 2.23
CA LEU A 50 13.53 -4.03 1.29
C LEU A 50 12.02 -3.75 1.48
N LEU A 51 11.21 -4.80 1.65
CA LEU A 51 9.78 -4.65 1.91
C LEU A 51 9.53 -4.00 3.27
N VAL A 52 10.24 -4.45 4.30
CA VAL A 52 10.15 -3.88 5.64
C VAL A 52 10.53 -2.40 5.62
N SER A 53 11.63 -2.01 4.97
CA SER A 53 12.05 -0.60 4.93
C SER A 53 11.06 0.28 4.18
N LEU A 54 10.62 -0.15 2.99
CA LEU A 54 9.65 0.57 2.17
C LEU A 54 8.32 0.74 2.91
N TRP A 55 7.76 -0.34 3.44
CA TRP A 55 6.46 -0.31 4.10
C TRP A 55 6.55 0.41 5.44
N SER A 56 7.65 0.32 6.17
CA SER A 56 7.84 1.09 7.41
C SER A 56 7.86 2.60 7.12
N ALA A 57 8.50 3.03 6.04
CA ALA A 57 8.47 4.42 5.60
C ALA A 57 7.04 4.89 5.28
N ILE A 58 6.27 4.08 4.55
CA ILE A 58 4.85 4.38 4.25
C ILE A 58 4.01 4.44 5.54
N LEU A 59 4.23 3.53 6.49
CA LEU A 59 3.53 3.51 7.77
C LEU A 59 3.84 4.78 8.58
N ALA A 60 5.12 5.12 8.74
CA ALA A 60 5.55 6.31 9.46
C ALA A 60 4.97 7.60 8.85
N LEU A 61 5.01 7.70 7.52
CA LEU A 61 4.44 8.84 6.80
C LEU A 61 2.91 8.86 6.83
N SER A 62 2.25 7.69 6.93
CA SER A 62 0.80 7.63 7.14
C SER A 62 0.41 8.07 8.55
N LEU A 63 1.20 7.72 9.58
CA LEU A 63 1.00 8.24 10.94
C LEU A 63 1.17 9.76 10.98
N ALA A 64 2.19 10.31 10.30
CA ALA A 64 2.35 11.76 10.16
C ALA A 64 1.20 12.41 9.39
N GLY A 65 0.69 11.74 8.35
CA GLY A 65 -0.49 12.15 7.59
C GLY A 65 -1.79 12.18 8.39
N LEU A 66 -1.93 11.42 9.49
CA LEU A 66 -3.08 11.55 10.37
C LEU A 66 -3.12 12.89 11.11
N VAL A 67 -1.94 13.47 11.39
CA VAL A 67 -1.80 14.76 12.09
C VAL A 67 -1.80 15.92 11.10
N ALA A 68 -1.09 15.77 9.98
CA ALA A 68 -0.93 16.80 8.95
C ALA A 68 -1.34 16.29 7.55
N PRO A 69 -2.62 15.94 7.34
CA PRO A 69 -3.06 15.25 6.11
C PRO A 69 -2.79 16.04 4.83
N ARG A 70 -2.89 17.37 4.91
CA ARG A 70 -2.64 18.26 3.76
C ARG A 70 -1.18 18.33 3.37
N LEU A 71 -0.23 18.09 4.29
CA LEU A 71 1.20 18.13 3.98
C LEU A 71 1.65 16.83 3.31
N PHE A 72 1.10 15.69 3.73
CA PHE A 72 1.54 14.37 3.30
C PHE A 72 0.73 13.79 2.14
N TRP A 73 -0.12 14.57 1.45
CA TRP A 73 -1.01 14.05 0.40
C TRP A 73 -0.26 13.31 -0.72
N SER A 74 0.97 13.75 -1.01
CA SER A 74 1.87 13.14 -1.99
C SER A 74 2.21 11.68 -1.66
N ILE A 75 2.11 11.28 -0.39
CA ILE A 75 2.31 9.89 0.04
C ILE A 75 1.15 8.99 -0.40
N LEU A 76 -0.08 9.51 -0.47
CA LEU A 76 -1.20 8.76 -1.04
C LEU A 76 -1.02 8.63 -2.57
N LEU A 77 -0.54 9.68 -3.23
CA LEU A 77 -0.22 9.64 -4.66
C LEU A 77 0.88 8.61 -4.98
N LEU A 78 1.98 8.63 -4.23
CA LEU A 78 3.06 7.64 -4.37
C LEU A 78 2.53 6.22 -4.21
N GLN A 79 1.64 5.99 -3.25
CA GLN A 79 1.02 4.69 -3.03
C GLN A 79 0.13 4.25 -4.20
N ILE A 80 -0.65 5.16 -4.79
CA ILE A 80 -1.45 4.85 -5.99
C ILE A 80 -0.52 4.41 -7.13
N ILE A 81 0.56 5.15 -7.39
CA ILE A 81 1.51 4.84 -8.46
C ILE A 81 2.17 3.49 -8.21
N TYR A 82 2.76 3.29 -7.03
CA TYR A 82 3.43 2.05 -6.66
C TYR A 82 2.50 0.84 -6.77
N LYS A 83 1.29 0.93 -6.21
CA LYS A 83 0.34 -0.20 -6.21
C LYS A 83 -0.21 -0.49 -7.59
N SER A 84 -0.44 0.54 -8.41
CA SER A 84 -0.82 0.36 -9.82
C SER A 84 0.27 -0.35 -10.61
N LEU A 85 1.53 0.06 -10.44
CA LEU A 85 2.68 -0.59 -11.08
C LEU A 85 2.84 -2.03 -10.59
N TRP A 86 2.66 -2.29 -9.30
CA TRP A 86 2.73 -3.66 -8.77
C TRP A 86 1.63 -4.56 -9.36
N LEU A 87 0.39 -4.06 -9.46
CA LEU A 87 -0.70 -4.81 -10.11
C LEU A 87 -0.41 -5.06 -11.61
N ALA A 88 0.08 -4.05 -12.32
CA ALA A 88 0.31 -4.12 -13.76
C ALA A 88 1.56 -4.92 -14.15
N LEU A 89 2.63 -4.83 -13.38
CA LEU A 89 3.94 -5.40 -13.70
C LEU A 89 4.20 -6.74 -13.01
N TYR A 90 3.48 -7.05 -11.93
CA TYR A 90 3.65 -8.32 -11.23
C TYR A 90 2.39 -9.19 -11.27
N VAL A 91 1.23 -8.70 -10.85
CA VAL A 91 0.01 -9.53 -10.79
C VAL A 91 -0.54 -9.86 -12.17
N ALA A 92 -0.65 -8.87 -13.07
CA ALA A 92 -1.22 -9.09 -14.39
C ALA A 92 -0.39 -10.08 -15.24
N PRO A 93 0.95 -10.01 -15.29
CA PRO A 93 1.77 -11.01 -15.98
C PRO A 93 1.68 -12.39 -15.32
N LEU A 94 1.70 -12.45 -13.98
CA LEU A 94 1.59 -13.71 -13.25
C LEU A 94 0.27 -14.42 -13.51
N TRP A 95 -0.84 -13.68 -13.50
CA TRP A 95 -2.16 -14.19 -13.87
C TRP A 95 -2.17 -14.69 -15.31
N ARG A 96 -1.64 -13.93 -16.26
CA ARG A 96 -1.58 -14.36 -17.67
C ARG A 96 -0.76 -15.63 -17.87
N ALA A 97 0.36 -15.78 -17.16
CA ALA A 97 1.29 -16.89 -17.34
C ALA A 97 0.86 -18.16 -16.60
N LYS A 98 0.34 -18.04 -15.38
CA LYS A 98 0.06 -19.18 -14.47
C LYS A 98 -1.41 -19.31 -14.07
N GLY A 99 -2.28 -18.46 -14.61
CA GLY A 99 -3.70 -18.42 -14.27
C GLY A 99 -3.99 -17.66 -12.97
N PRO A 100 -5.29 -17.46 -12.65
CA PRO A 100 -5.72 -16.65 -11.51
C PRO A 100 -5.29 -17.23 -10.16
N ARG A 101 -5.09 -18.55 -10.04
CA ARG A 101 -4.73 -19.19 -8.77
C ARG A 101 -3.32 -18.87 -8.29
N ALA A 102 -2.44 -18.43 -9.18
CA ALA A 102 -1.07 -18.02 -8.84
C ALA A 102 -0.99 -16.59 -8.29
N ALA A 103 -2.05 -15.78 -8.44
CA ALA A 103 -2.01 -14.40 -8.00
C ALA A 103 -2.05 -14.31 -6.46
N PRO A 104 -1.22 -13.45 -5.84
CA PRO A 104 -1.29 -13.15 -4.41
C PRO A 104 -2.52 -12.27 -4.11
N TRP A 105 -3.69 -12.91 -4.03
CA TRP A 105 -4.98 -12.23 -3.94
C TRP A 105 -5.13 -11.33 -2.71
N GLY A 106 -4.54 -11.68 -1.57
CA GLY A 106 -4.59 -10.87 -0.35
C GLY A 106 -4.10 -9.43 -0.60
N PRO A 107 -2.82 -9.24 -0.97
CA PRO A 107 -2.31 -7.92 -1.36
C PRO A 107 -2.98 -7.35 -2.61
N ALA A 108 -3.29 -8.16 -3.61
CA ALA A 108 -3.86 -7.67 -4.88
C ALA A 108 -5.21 -6.98 -4.71
N ILE A 109 -6.11 -7.57 -3.91
CA ILE A 109 -7.44 -6.99 -3.65
C ILE A 109 -7.30 -5.65 -2.89
N VAL A 110 -6.45 -5.64 -1.85
CA VAL A 110 -6.20 -4.43 -1.06
C VAL A 110 -5.58 -3.33 -1.93
N PHE A 111 -4.64 -3.69 -2.79
CA PHE A 111 -3.97 -2.72 -3.67
C PHE A 111 -4.93 -2.18 -4.72
N ALA A 112 -5.80 -3.03 -5.29
CA ALA A 112 -6.84 -2.60 -6.21
C ALA A 112 -7.82 -1.63 -5.54
N ALA A 113 -8.26 -1.91 -4.31
CA ALA A 113 -9.10 -1.01 -3.54
C ALA A 113 -8.43 0.36 -3.32
N ILE A 114 -7.16 0.39 -2.95
CA ILE A 114 -6.41 1.65 -2.75
C ILE A 114 -6.27 2.42 -4.07
N VAL A 115 -5.95 1.74 -5.17
CA VAL A 115 -5.82 2.36 -6.50
C VAL A 115 -7.13 2.96 -7.00
N VAL A 116 -8.28 2.42 -6.57
CA VAL A 116 -9.60 2.97 -6.93
C VAL A 116 -10.03 4.08 -5.96
N LEU A 117 -9.89 3.87 -4.66
CA LEU A 117 -10.46 4.76 -3.64
C LEU A 117 -9.60 6.01 -3.39
N TRP A 118 -8.27 5.91 -3.40
CA TRP A 118 -7.41 7.05 -3.03
C TRP A 118 -7.43 8.17 -4.08
N PRO A 119 -7.51 7.90 -5.40
CA PRO A 119 -7.72 8.97 -6.38
C PRO A 119 -9.01 9.74 -6.15
N VAL A 120 -10.09 9.05 -5.74
CA VAL A 120 -11.36 9.71 -5.41
C VAL A 120 -11.20 10.61 -4.18
N ALA A 121 -10.55 10.11 -3.13
CA ALA A 121 -10.25 10.90 -1.94
C ALA A 121 -9.39 12.14 -2.26
N LEU A 122 -8.35 11.99 -3.07
CA LEU A 122 -7.49 13.10 -3.53
C LEU A 122 -8.26 14.09 -4.40
N ALA A 123 -9.11 13.63 -5.32
CA ALA A 123 -9.90 14.49 -6.19
C ALA A 123 -10.90 15.34 -5.39
N ILE A 124 -11.56 14.75 -4.40
CA ILE A 124 -12.45 15.49 -3.49
C ILE A 124 -11.65 16.48 -2.64
N ALA A 125 -10.50 16.06 -2.09
CA ALA A 125 -9.63 16.94 -1.33
C ALA A 125 -9.11 18.13 -2.15
N ALA A 126 -8.81 17.93 -3.44
CA ALA A 126 -8.41 18.99 -4.36
C ALA A 126 -9.54 20.00 -4.58
N ARG A 127 -10.77 19.52 -4.83
CA ARG A 127 -11.96 20.37 -5.04
C ARG A 127 -12.31 21.21 -3.81
N ASP A 128 -12.10 20.66 -2.62
CA ASP A 128 -12.31 21.34 -1.34
C ASP A 128 -11.20 22.36 -0.99
N GLY A 129 -10.17 22.52 -1.83
CA GLY A 129 -9.01 23.37 -1.55
C GLY A 129 -8.11 22.81 -0.43
N ALA A 130 -8.27 21.54 -0.06
CA ALA A 130 -7.46 20.90 0.97
C ALA A 130 -6.06 20.54 0.47
N LEU A 131 -5.85 20.44 -0.84
CA LEU A 131 -4.53 20.32 -1.44
C LEU A 131 -4.03 21.72 -1.80
N SER A 132 -2.94 22.17 -1.16
CA SER A 132 -2.20 23.35 -1.62
C SER A 132 -1.32 22.92 -2.78
N LEU A 133 -1.83 23.07 -4.01
CA LEU A 133 -1.04 23.02 -5.24
C LEU A 133 -0.52 24.42 -5.56
#